data_AF-A0A922WNK7-F1
#
_entry.id   AF-A0A922WNK7-F1
#
_cell.length_a   1.000
_cell.length_b   1.000
_cell.length_c   1.000
_cell.angle_alpha   90.00
_cell.angle_beta   90.00
_cell.angle_gamma   90.00
#
_symmetry.space_group_name_H-M   'P 1'
#
loop_
_entity.id
_entity.type
_entity.pdbx_description
1 polymer ?
#
loop_
_entity_poly.entity_id
_entity_poly.type
_entity_poly.pdbx_seq_one_letter_code
_entity_poly.pdbx_strand_id
1 'polypeptide(L)'
;FEITADARSSLATWLLRRGGTIDDFVFPIRIHSGQPMSTRQYTRLVDEWVTAIGLRREDYGTHSMRRTKAAMIYRTTGNLRAVQILLGHSKIENTVRYLGVDVEDALVLAERIEI
;
A
#
# COMPACT_ATOMS: atom_id res chain seq x y z
N PHE A 1 -10.31 3.93 4.78
CA PHE A 1 -10.03 2.69 4.03
C PHE A 1 -10.38 1.51 4.91
N GLU A 2 -11.28 0.65 4.45
CA GLU A 2 -11.57 -0.60 5.16
C GLU A 2 -10.61 -1.71 4.71
N ILE A 3 -10.28 -2.61 5.63
CA ILE A 3 -9.55 -3.85 5.32
C ILE A 3 -10.48 -4.81 4.57
N THR A 4 -9.95 -5.52 3.57
CA THR A 4 -10.74 -6.52 2.83
C THR A 4 -11.14 -7.68 3.75
N ALA A 5 -12.19 -8.42 3.38
CA ALA A 5 -12.64 -9.59 4.14
C ALA A 5 -11.50 -10.61 4.36
N ASP A 6 -10.72 -10.87 3.32
CA ASP A 6 -9.58 -11.80 3.38
C ASP A 6 -8.46 -11.29 4.32
N ALA A 7 -8.15 -9.99 4.25
CA ALA A 7 -7.16 -9.37 5.13
C ALA A 7 -7.64 -9.40 6.58
N ARG A 8 -8.94 -9.18 6.82
CA ARG A 8 -9.56 -9.27 8.15
C ARG A 8 -9.47 -10.69 8.71
N SER A 9 -9.80 -11.70 7.90
CA SER A 9 -9.72 -13.12 8.29
C SER A 9 -8.27 -13.54 8.61
N SER A 10 -7.33 -13.14 7.76
CA SER A 10 -5.90 -13.39 7.96
C SER A 10 -5.38 -12.71 9.23
N LEU A 11 -5.78 -11.46 9.47
CA LEU A 11 -5.41 -10.71 10.67
C LEU A 11 -6.01 -11.34 11.93
N ALA A 12 -7.26 -11.78 11.90
CA ALA A 12 -7.89 -12.46 13.03
C ALA A 12 -7.14 -13.76 13.38
N THR A 13 -6.80 -14.57 12.37
CA THR A 13 -6.00 -15.79 12.55
C THR A 13 -4.62 -15.49 13.12
N TRP A 14 -3.98 -14.42 12.65
CA TRP A 14 -2.69 -13.96 13.18
C TRP A 14 -2.79 -13.54 14.65
N LEU A 15 -3.78 -12.70 15.00
CA LEU A 15 -3.96 -12.21 16.37
C LEU A 15 -4.22 -13.36 17.37
N LEU A 16 -5.00 -14.38 16.96
CA LEU A 16 -5.20 -15.58 17.76
C LEU A 16 -3.89 -16.35 18.02
N ARG A 17 -3.03 -16.47 17.01
CA ARG A 17 -1.72 -17.14 17.12
C ARG A 17 -0.69 -16.33 17.90
N ARG A 18 -0.70 -15.01 17.71
CA ARG A 18 0.17 -14.04 18.39
C ARG A 18 -0.10 -14.03 19.89
N GLY A 19 -1.38 -14.14 20.28
CA GLY A 19 -1.82 -13.94 21.66
C GLY A 19 -1.63 -12.50 22.13
N GLY A 20 -1.66 -12.29 23.45
CA GLY A 20 -1.48 -10.98 24.08
C GLY A 20 -2.76 -10.17 24.25
N THR A 21 -2.62 -8.88 24.56
CA THR A 21 -3.74 -7.97 24.83
C THR A 21 -3.90 -6.93 23.71
N ILE A 22 -4.96 -6.12 23.82
CA ILE A 22 -5.22 -5.02 22.90
C ILE A 22 -4.16 -3.90 22.96
N ASP A 23 -3.41 -3.83 24.06
CA ASP A 23 -2.37 -2.82 24.27
C ASP A 23 -1.06 -3.18 23.56
N ASP A 24 -0.94 -4.43 23.10
CA ASP A 24 0.28 -4.86 22.45
C ASP A 24 0.30 -4.51 20.95
N PHE A 25 1.51 -4.39 20.38
CA PHE A 25 1.67 -4.18 18.95
C PHE A 25 1.12 -5.35 18.11
N VAL A 26 0.28 -5.03 17.11
CA VAL A 26 -0.28 -6.02 16.17
C VAL A 26 0.79 -6.88 15.51
N PHE A 27 1.92 -6.27 15.13
CA PHE A 27 3.08 -6.95 14.55
C PHE A 27 4.33 -6.67 15.39
N PRO A 28 4.62 -7.49 16.41
CA PRO A 28 5.81 -7.32 17.24
C PRO A 28 7.06 -7.92 16.58
N ILE A 29 8.25 -7.54 17.06
CA ILE A 29 9.48 -8.28 16.71
C ILE A 29 9.45 -9.69 17.35
N ARG A 30 10.04 -10.68 16.66
CA ARG A 30 10.03 -12.09 17.10
C ARG A 30 10.69 -12.34 18.45
N ILE A 31 11.62 -11.46 18.85
CA ILE A 31 12.49 -11.66 20.03
C ILE A 31 11.96 -10.92 21.26
N HIS A 32 11.29 -9.77 21.09
CA HIS A 32 10.72 -8.99 22.20
C HIS A 32 9.32 -8.51 21.85
N SER A 33 8.31 -9.05 22.52
CA SER A 33 6.89 -8.71 22.31
C SER A 33 6.55 -7.25 22.62
N GLY A 34 7.41 -6.53 23.36
CA GLY A 34 7.24 -5.11 23.71
C GLY A 34 7.69 -4.11 22.67
N GLN A 35 8.19 -4.54 21.50
CA GLN A 35 8.62 -3.63 20.43
C GLN A 35 7.91 -3.93 19.11
N PRO A 36 7.58 -2.87 18.33
CA PRO A 36 6.97 -3.05 17.02
C PRO A 36 7.97 -3.61 16.00
N MET A 37 7.45 -4.18 14.91
CA MET A 37 8.24 -4.53 13.74
C MET A 37 9.09 -3.36 13.27
N SER A 38 10.40 -3.59 13.12
CA SER A 38 11.29 -2.57 12.57
C SER A 38 11.08 -2.40 11.06
N THR A 39 11.36 -1.20 10.55
CA THR A 39 11.32 -0.92 9.10
C THR A 39 12.19 -1.89 8.30
N ARG A 40 13.36 -2.27 8.84
CA ARG A 40 14.25 -3.25 8.20
C ARG A 40 13.58 -4.63 8.06
N GLN A 41 12.88 -5.07 9.10
CA GLN A 41 12.15 -6.34 9.05
C GLN A 41 10.99 -6.29 8.06
N TYR A 42 10.28 -5.16 7.98
CA TYR A 42 9.23 -4.98 6.98
C TYR A 42 9.79 -5.04 5.56
N THR A 43 10.87 -4.32 5.27
CA THR A 43 11.55 -4.41 3.96
C THR A 43 11.97 -5.83 3.64
N ARG A 44 12.58 -6.55 4.59
CA ARG A 44 13.01 -7.94 4.38
C ARG A 44 11.85 -8.87 4.03
N LEU A 45 10.68 -8.69 4.64
CA LEU A 45 9.48 -9.46 4.31
C LEU A 45 9.00 -9.20 2.88
N VAL A 46 9.00 -7.93 2.46
CA VAL A 46 8.63 -7.56 1.09
C VAL A 46 9.61 -8.16 0.09
N ASP A 47 10.92 -8.05 0.34
CA ASP A 47 11.95 -8.64 -0.52
C ASP A 47 11.77 -10.15 -0.68
N GLU A 48 11.47 -10.84 0.43
CA GLU A 48 11.20 -12.27 0.46
C GLU A 48 9.99 -12.63 -0.40
N TRP A 49 8.87 -11.92 -0.25
CA TRP A 49 7.65 -12.16 -1.04
C TRP A 49 7.83 -11.86 -2.52
N VAL A 50 8.48 -10.74 -2.86
CA VAL A 50 8.78 -10.34 -4.24
C VAL A 50 9.67 -11.38 -4.92
N THR A 51 10.71 -11.84 -4.22
CA THR A 51 11.60 -12.89 -4.73
C THR A 51 10.86 -14.21 -4.92
N ALA A 52 9.97 -14.58 -3.98
CA ALA A 52 9.21 -15.84 -4.05
C ALA A 52 8.31 -15.94 -5.29
N ILE A 53 7.83 -14.80 -5.80
CA ILE A 53 7.01 -14.74 -7.03
C ILE A 53 7.84 -14.50 -8.30
N GLY A 54 9.17 -14.57 -8.21
CA GLY A 54 10.07 -14.47 -9.36
C GLY A 54 10.37 -13.03 -9.83
N LEU A 55 10.07 -12.03 -9.01
CA LEU A 55 10.34 -10.62 -9.34
C LEU A 55 11.70 -10.17 -8.77
N ARG A 56 12.28 -9.15 -9.40
CA ARG A 56 13.55 -8.53 -9.00
C ARG A 56 13.33 -7.61 -7.79
N ARG A 57 13.88 -7.96 -6.63
CA ARG A 57 13.69 -7.18 -5.38
C ARG A 57 14.11 -5.71 -5.49
N GLU A 58 15.07 -5.38 -6.32
CA GLU A 58 15.55 -4.02 -6.55
C GLU A 58 14.47 -3.08 -7.14
N ASP A 59 13.45 -3.64 -7.78
CA ASP A 59 12.36 -2.88 -8.41
C ASP A 59 11.17 -2.66 -7.46
N TYR A 60 11.14 -3.34 -6.31
CA TYR A 60 9.99 -3.35 -5.40
C TYR A 60 10.40 -3.08 -3.96
N GLY A 61 9.62 -2.26 -3.27
CA GLY A 61 9.76 -2.05 -1.84
C GLY A 61 8.43 -1.76 -1.15
N THR A 62 8.51 -1.48 0.14
CA THR A 62 7.34 -1.11 0.98
C THR A 62 6.56 0.07 0.39
N HIS A 63 7.27 0.99 -0.28
CA HIS A 63 6.66 2.12 -0.97
C HIS A 63 5.95 1.73 -2.27
N SER A 64 6.51 0.79 -3.03
CA SER A 64 5.89 0.27 -4.26
C SER A 64 4.52 -0.34 -3.94
N MET A 65 4.41 -1.13 -2.87
CA MET A 65 3.13 -1.70 -2.43
C MET A 65 2.09 -0.63 -2.10
N ARG A 66 2.49 0.43 -1.37
CA ARG A 66 1.59 1.56 -1.04
C ARG A 66 1.11 2.28 -2.30
N ARG A 67 2.00 2.46 -3.28
CA ARG A 67 1.69 3.17 -4.52
C ARG A 67 0.76 2.38 -5.45
N THR A 68 0.92 1.05 -5.54
CA THR A 68 0.16 0.21 -6.49
C THR A 68 -1.35 0.37 -6.37
N LYS A 69 -1.91 0.32 -5.15
CA LYS A 69 -3.37 0.43 -4.97
C LYS A 69 -3.88 1.81 -5.40
N ALA A 70 -3.18 2.88 -5.04
CA ALA A 70 -3.54 4.23 -5.41
C ALA A 70 -3.45 4.45 -6.93
N ALA A 71 -2.40 3.93 -7.58
CA ALA A 71 -2.23 3.98 -9.03
C ALA A 71 -3.33 3.21 -9.77
N MET A 72 -3.73 2.03 -9.29
CA MET A 72 -4.85 1.27 -9.85
C MET A 72 -6.17 2.05 -9.77
N ILE A 73 -6.48 2.64 -8.61
CA ILE A 73 -7.70 3.44 -8.44
C ILE A 73 -7.69 4.64 -9.41
N TYR A 74 -6.56 5.34 -9.53
CA TYR A 74 -6.43 6.45 -10.47
C TYR A 74 -6.66 6.00 -11.92
N ARG A 75 -5.98 4.93 -12.36
CA ARG A 75 -6.13 4.40 -13.74
C ARG A 75 -7.56 3.98 -14.06
N THR A 76 -8.30 3.44 -13.09
CA THR A 76 -9.69 3.02 -13.29
C THR A 76 -10.67 4.19 -13.26
N THR A 77 -10.43 5.20 -12.45
CA THR A 77 -11.46 6.23 -12.14
C THR A 77 -11.14 7.63 -12.67
N GLY A 78 -9.88 7.92 -12.99
CA GLY A 78 -9.39 9.28 -13.26
C GLY A 78 -9.49 10.24 -12.07
N ASN A 79 -10.00 9.81 -10.91
CA ASN A 79 -10.36 10.70 -9.82
C ASN A 79 -9.17 10.95 -8.88
N LEU A 80 -8.35 11.92 -9.23
CA LEU A 80 -7.16 12.30 -8.46
C LEU A 80 -7.49 12.79 -7.03
N ARG A 81 -8.63 13.47 -6.86
CA ARG A 81 -9.06 13.99 -5.55
C ARG A 81 -9.45 12.86 -4.60
N ALA A 82 -10.14 11.82 -5.09
CA ALA A 82 -10.43 10.63 -4.30
C ALA A 82 -9.12 9.95 -3.86
N VAL A 83 -8.16 9.78 -4.78
CA VAL A 83 -6.86 9.18 -4.44
C VAL A 83 -6.07 10.01 -3.42
N GLN A 84 -6.14 11.33 -3.48
CA GLN A 84 -5.52 12.20 -2.47
C GLN A 84 -6.07 11.95 -1.07
N ILE A 85 -7.41 11.92 -0.93
CA ILE A 85 -8.08 11.67 0.35
C ILE A 85 -7.68 10.30 0.90
N LEU A 86 -7.66 9.31 0.02
CA LEU A 86 -7.25 7.94 0.34
C LEU A 86 -5.79 7.87 0.83
N LEU A 87 -4.86 8.58 0.18
CA LEU A 87 -3.45 8.61 0.57
C LEU A 87 -3.17 9.49 1.81
N GLY A 88 -4.10 10.35 2.20
CA GLY A 88 -3.94 11.30 3.30
C GLY A 88 -2.99 12.46 2.96
N HIS A 89 -2.85 12.81 1.68
CA HIS A 89 -1.98 13.91 1.25
C HIS A 89 -2.66 15.26 1.47
N SER A 90 -2.01 16.16 2.19
CA SER A 90 -2.52 17.53 2.43
C SER A 90 -2.64 18.36 1.15
N LYS A 91 -1.75 18.11 0.18
CA LYS A 91 -1.63 18.83 -1.10
C LYS A 91 -1.89 17.89 -2.28
N ILE A 92 -2.63 18.35 -3.28
CA ILE A 92 -2.95 17.54 -4.47
C ILE A 92 -1.69 17.28 -5.31
N GLU A 93 -0.75 18.24 -5.31
CA GLU A 93 0.53 18.19 -5.99
C GLU A 93 1.40 17.02 -5.49
N ASN A 94 1.30 16.69 -4.20
CA ASN A 94 1.98 15.51 -3.65
C ASN A 94 1.42 14.23 -4.28
N THR A 95 0.12 14.17 -4.55
CA THR A 95 -0.52 13.01 -5.18
C THR A 95 -0.14 12.90 -6.66
N VAL A 96 -0.08 14.02 -7.40
CA VAL A 96 0.41 14.06 -8.78
C VAL A 96 1.83 13.47 -8.86
N ARG A 97 2.76 14.01 -8.05
CA ARG A 97 4.15 13.54 -8.01
C ARG A 97 4.27 12.08 -7.55
N TYR A 98 3.45 11.67 -6.58
CA TYR A 98 3.46 10.32 -6.03
C TYR A 98 3.00 9.27 -7.04
N LEU A 99 1.99 9.59 -7.84
CA LEU A 99 1.49 8.70 -8.88
C LEU A 99 2.33 8.77 -10.15
N GLY A 100 3.02 9.89 -10.40
CA GLY A 100 3.71 10.16 -11.66
C GLY A 100 2.71 10.42 -12.79
N VAL A 101 1.67 11.20 -12.49
CA VAL A 101 0.67 11.60 -13.50
C VAL A 101 1.29 12.69 -14.38
N ASP A 102 1.38 12.43 -15.67
CA ASP A 102 1.92 13.34 -16.67
C ASP A 102 0.82 13.95 -17.56
N VAL A 103 1.17 14.96 -18.36
CA VAL A 103 0.24 15.62 -19.32
C VAL A 103 -0.37 14.61 -20.30
N GLU A 104 0.36 13.54 -20.64
CA GLU A 104 -0.11 12.45 -21.49
C GLU A 104 -1.36 11.75 -20.94
N ASP A 105 -1.48 11.63 -19.61
CA ASP A 105 -2.66 11.03 -18.97
C ASP A 105 -3.92 11.89 -19.18
N ALA A 106 -3.75 13.21 -19.31
CA ALA A 106 -4.88 14.12 -19.57
C ALA A 106 -5.40 14.00 -21.01
N LEU A 107 -4.52 13.78 -21.98
CA LEU A 107 -4.90 13.56 -23.39
C LEU A 107 -5.66 12.25 -23.55
N VAL A 108 -5.15 11.17 -22.95
CA VAL A 108 -5.82 9.85 -22.98
C VAL A 108 -7.21 9.90 -22.32
N LEU A 109 -7.36 10.67 -21.23
CA LEU A 109 -8.66 10.85 -20.58
C LEU A 109 -9.63 11.68 -21.45
N ALA A 110 -9.14 12.70 -22.15
CA ALA A 110 -9.94 13.52 -23.03
C ALA A 110 -10.40 12.75 -24.29
N GLU A 111 -9.53 11.96 -24.91
CA GLU A 111 -9.87 11.14 -26.09
C GLU A 111 -10.96 10.09 -25.79
N ARG A 112 -11.05 9.61 -24.55
CA ARG A 112 -12.07 8.62 -24.15
C ARG A 112 -13.46 9.21 -23.95
N ILE A 113 -13.58 10.54 -23.89
CA ILE A 113 -14.84 11.25 -23.71
C ILE A 113 -15.15 11.98 -25.02
N GLU A 114 -15.76 11.27 -25.97
CA GLU A 114 -16.46 11.91 -27.08
C GLU A 114 -17.81 12.43 -26.58
N ILE A 115 -18.10 13.72 -26.81
CA ILE A 115 -19.43 14.33 -26.59
C ILE A 115 -20.16 14.39 -27.93
#